data_AF-A0A5K7WS23-F1
#
_entry.id   AF-A0A5K7WS23-F1
#
_cell.length_a   1.000
_cell.length_b   1.000
_cell.length_c   1.000
_cell.angle_alpha   90.00
_cell.angle_beta   90.00
_cell.angle_gamma   90.00
#
_symmetry.space_group_name_H-M   'P 1'
#
loop_
_entity.id
_entity.type
_entity.pdbx_description
1 polymer ?
#
loop_
_entity_poly.entity_id
_entity_poly.type
_entity_poly.pdbx_seq_one_letter_code
_entity_poly.pdbx_strand_id
1 'polypeptide(L)'
;MNEVKEFKIPCAICHKRPATRYCDYIIGYSNPQMFMRDFQQICANHGPDYETCDVPMCDECAKNVGREIDFCPYHYALYQKAKEIPTDLRKAQARVKRQINTELLHGSD
;
A
#
# COMPACT_ATOMS: atom_id res chain seq x y z
N MET A 1 -29.10 -23.01 -19.54
CA MET A 1 -28.24 -22.17 -18.69
C MET A 1 -26.85 -22.75 -18.74
N ASN A 2 -25.89 -22.05 -19.33
CA ASN A 2 -24.50 -22.50 -19.31
C ASN A 2 -23.98 -22.32 -17.89
N GLU A 3 -23.54 -23.40 -17.25
CA GLU A 3 -22.83 -23.33 -15.98
C GLU A 3 -21.53 -22.55 -16.22
N VAL A 4 -21.47 -21.34 -15.68
CA VAL A 4 -20.25 -20.55 -15.67
C VAL A 4 -19.31 -21.26 -14.71
N LYS A 5 -18.33 -22.00 -15.22
CA LYS A 5 -17.27 -22.59 -14.40
C LYS A 5 -16.55 -21.45 -13.68
N GLU A 6 -16.79 -21.31 -12.38
CA GLU A 6 -16.01 -20.43 -11.51
C GLU A 6 -14.53 -20.83 -11.62
N PHE A 7 -13.76 -20.02 -12.34
CA PHE A 7 -12.32 -20.19 -12.42
C PHE A 7 -11.71 -19.70 -11.11
N LYS A 8 -11.54 -20.62 -10.14
CA LYS A 8 -10.91 -20.30 -8.86
C LYS A 8 -9.41 -20.17 -9.06
N ILE A 9 -8.91 -18.93 -9.00
CA ILE A 9 -7.49 -18.63 -9.07
C ILE A 9 -6.80 -19.30 -7.87
N PRO A 10 -5.76 -20.13 -8.07
CA PRO A 10 -5.04 -20.74 -6.95
C PRO A 10 -4.20 -19.70 -6.21
N CYS A 11 -4.01 -19.89 -4.91
CA CYS A 11 -3.04 -19.13 -4.12
C CYS A 11 -1.64 -19.29 -4.72
N ALA A 12 -0.98 -18.19 -5.06
CA ALA A 12 0.36 -18.17 -5.66
C ALA A 12 1.48 -18.58 -4.68
N ILE A 13 1.16 -18.74 -3.39
CA ILE A 13 2.14 -19.09 -2.35
C ILE A 13 2.10 -20.58 -2.03
N CYS A 14 0.93 -21.12 -1.71
CA CYS A 14 0.80 -22.52 -1.31
C CYS A 14 0.31 -23.43 -2.44
N HIS A 15 -0.31 -22.87 -3.48
CA HIS A 15 -0.93 -23.58 -4.62
C HIS A 15 -1.98 -24.64 -4.25
N LYS A 16 -2.34 -24.79 -2.96
CA LYS A 16 -3.27 -25.81 -2.46
C LYS A 16 -4.71 -25.32 -2.37
N ARG A 17 -4.90 -24.03 -2.15
CA ARG A 17 -6.19 -23.42 -1.82
C ARG A 17 -6.52 -22.30 -2.80
N PRO A 18 -7.81 -22.03 -3.06
CA PRO A 18 -8.21 -20.89 -3.87
C PRO A 18 -7.77 -19.58 -3.21
N ALA A 19 -7.45 -18.59 -4.03
CA ALA A 19 -7.16 -17.24 -3.57
C ALA A 19 -8.46 -16.56 -3.13
N THR A 20 -8.40 -15.94 -1.95
CA THR A 20 -9.48 -15.18 -1.33
C THR A 20 -9.06 -13.73 -1.04
N ARG A 21 -7.75 -13.46 -1.11
CA ARG A 21 -7.10 -12.18 -0.81
C ARG A 21 -6.09 -11.82 -1.89
N TYR A 22 -5.70 -10.55 -1.92
CA TYR A 22 -4.63 -10.02 -2.77
C TYR A 22 -3.61 -9.29 -1.90
N CYS A 23 -2.41 -9.06 -2.44
CA CYS A 23 -1.35 -8.39 -1.72
C CYS A 23 -1.39 -6.87 -1.98
N ASP A 24 -1.71 -6.09 -0.96
CA ASP A 24 -1.91 -4.63 -1.04
C ASP A 24 -0.60 -3.82 -0.95
N TYR A 25 0.55 -4.49 -1.05
CA TYR A 25 1.84 -3.80 -0.98
C TYR A 25 2.05 -2.94 -2.22
N ILE A 26 2.30 -1.64 -2.02
CA ILE A 26 2.54 -0.68 -3.11
C ILE A 26 3.94 -0.93 -3.71
N ILE A 27 3.98 -1.25 -5.00
CA ILE A 27 5.21 -1.49 -5.77
C ILE A 27 5.55 -0.34 -6.71
N GLY A 28 4.57 0.50 -7.04
CA GLY A 28 4.75 1.62 -7.96
C GLY A 28 4.03 2.87 -7.46
N TYR A 29 4.70 4.02 -7.65
CA TYR A 29 4.13 5.34 -7.41
C TYR A 29 4.10 6.06 -8.76
N SER A 30 2.94 6.10 -9.41
CA SER A 30 2.72 6.86 -10.63
C SER A 30 2.14 8.22 -10.26
N ASN A 31 2.94 9.26 -10.47
CA ASN A 31 2.42 10.61 -10.63
C ASN A 31 2.37 10.85 -12.13
N PRO A 32 1.23 10.65 -12.81
CA PRO A 32 1.14 10.94 -14.23
C PRO A 32 1.50 12.42 -14.42
N GLN A 33 2.72 12.68 -14.91
CA GLN A 33 3.13 14.02 -15.35
C GLN A 33 2.42 14.30 -16.66
N MET A 34 1.13 14.61 -16.57
CA MET A 34 0.38 15.09 -17.71
C MET A 34 0.86 16.51 -18.02
N PHE A 35 1.65 16.64 -19.09
CA PHE A 35 1.95 17.92 -19.74
C PHE A 35 0.64 18.54 -20.26
N MET A 36 -0.15 19.16 -19.39
CA MET A 36 -1.41 19.80 -19.74
C MET A 36 -1.54 21.17 -19.06
N ARG A 37 -2.18 22.09 -19.79
CA ARG A 37 -2.23 23.54 -19.50
C ARG A 37 -2.84 23.92 -18.14
N ASP A 38 -3.64 23.05 -17.52
CA ASP A 38 -4.32 23.29 -16.25
C ASP A 38 -3.89 22.29 -15.16
N PHE A 39 -2.67 22.50 -14.65
CA PHE A 39 -2.10 21.73 -13.54
C PHE A 39 -3.02 21.68 -12.31
N GLN A 40 -3.77 22.76 -12.06
CA GLN A 40 -4.66 22.90 -10.89
C GLN A 40 -5.89 21.98 -10.93
N GLN A 41 -6.42 21.67 -12.11
CA GLN A 41 -7.61 20.82 -12.28
C GLN A 41 -7.29 19.31 -12.20
N ILE A 42 -6.05 18.93 -12.57
CA ILE A 42 -5.60 17.54 -12.54
C ILE A 42 -5.21 17.15 -11.12
N CYS A 43 -4.51 18.01 -10.37
CA CYS A 43 -4.21 17.78 -8.95
C CYS A 43 -5.46 17.70 -8.06
N ALA A 44 -6.55 18.35 -8.46
CA ALA A 44 -7.83 18.29 -7.74
C ALA A 44 -8.61 16.99 -7.99
N ASN A 45 -8.38 16.32 -9.13
CA ASN A 45 -9.21 15.20 -9.61
C ASN A 45 -8.48 13.86 -9.72
N HIS A 46 -7.15 13.85 -9.72
CA HIS A 46 -6.34 12.64 -9.78
C HIS A 46 -5.45 12.59 -8.56
N GLY A 47 -5.89 11.79 -7.57
CA GLY A 47 -5.03 11.40 -6.46
C GLY A 47 -3.81 10.62 -6.97
N PRO A 48 -2.80 10.42 -6.10
CA PRO A 48 -1.66 9.59 -6.44
C PRO A 48 -2.14 8.21 -6.88
N ASP A 49 -1.66 7.77 -8.04
CA ASP A 49 -1.95 6.44 -8.56
C ASP A 49 -0.91 5.47 -8.01
N TYR A 50 -1.39 4.35 -7.46
CA TYR A 50 -0.57 3.37 -6.77
C TYR A 50 -0.73 2.02 -7.44
N GLU A 51 0.38 1.45 -7.89
CA GLU A 51 0.41 0.06 -8.35
C GLU A 51 0.62 -0.85 -7.14
N THR A 52 -0.33 -1.75 -6.91
CA THR A 52 -0.25 -2.78 -5.86
C THR A 52 0.30 -4.09 -6.40
N CYS A 53 0.88 -4.89 -5.51
CA CYS A 53 1.49 -6.16 -5.87
C CYS A 53 0.49 -7.18 -6.45
N ASP A 54 -0.74 -7.19 -5.96
CA ASP A 54 -1.87 -8.00 -6.45
C ASP A 54 -1.61 -9.52 -6.54
N VAL A 55 -0.62 -10.03 -5.81
CA VAL A 55 -0.37 -11.47 -5.73
C VAL A 55 -1.57 -12.16 -5.09
N PRO A 56 -2.20 -13.14 -5.75
CA PRO A 56 -3.37 -13.82 -5.23
C PRO A 56 -2.98 -14.80 -4.11
N MET A 57 -3.67 -14.73 -2.98
CA MET A 57 -3.36 -15.49 -1.76
C MET A 57 -4.62 -16.05 -1.12
N CYS A 58 -4.47 -17.18 -0.42
CA CYS A 58 -5.50 -17.66 0.50
C CYS A 58 -5.32 -17.02 1.89
N ASP A 59 -6.36 -17.06 2.72
CA ASP A 59 -6.36 -16.39 4.03
C ASP A 59 -5.24 -16.86 4.99
N GLU A 60 -4.77 -18.10 4.91
CA GLU A 60 -3.64 -18.53 5.77
C GLU A 60 -2.28 -18.02 5.28
N CYS A 61 -2.15 -17.74 3.97
CA CYS A 61 -0.91 -17.23 3.40
C CYS A 61 -0.83 -15.70 3.49
N ALA A 62 -1.98 -15.03 3.50
CA ALA A 62 -2.06 -13.59 3.71
C ALA A 62 -1.53 -13.19 5.09
N LYS A 63 -0.78 -12.09 5.16
CA LYS A 63 -0.29 -11.49 6.40
C LYS A 63 -0.98 -10.15 6.59
N ASN A 64 -1.96 -10.14 7.48
CA ASN A 64 -2.69 -8.94 7.83
C ASN A 64 -1.80 -7.97 8.61
N VAL A 65 -1.66 -6.73 8.13
CA VAL A 65 -0.83 -5.67 8.74
C VAL A 65 -1.64 -4.47 9.21
N GLY A 66 -2.96 -4.49 9.01
CA GLY A 66 -3.89 -3.42 9.32
C GLY A 66 -5.32 -3.87 9.09
N ARG A 67 -6.29 -2.96 9.28
CA ARG A 67 -7.72 -3.32 9.26
C ARG A 67 -8.16 -4.03 7.97
N GLU A 68 -7.64 -3.58 6.83
CA GLU A 68 -8.03 -4.06 5.49
C GLU A 68 -6.80 -4.15 4.57
N ILE A 69 -5.62 -4.44 5.13
CA ILE A 69 -4.36 -4.49 4.37
C ILE A 69 -3.71 -5.86 4.60
N ASP A 70 -3.59 -6.62 3.51
CA ASP A 70 -3.03 -7.96 3.48
C ASP A 70 -1.76 -7.98 2.62
N PHE A 71 -0.66 -8.50 3.17
CA PHE A 71 0.61 -8.64 2.46
C PHE A 71 0.95 -10.10 2.18
N CYS A 72 1.67 -10.33 1.08
CA CYS A 72 2.30 -11.62 0.83
C CYS A 72 3.49 -11.83 1.77
N PRO A 73 3.92 -13.09 2.00
CA PRO A 73 5.02 -13.37 2.92
C PRO A 73 6.30 -12.60 2.62
N TYR A 74 6.59 -12.36 1.33
CA TYR A 74 7.73 -11.56 0.88
C TYR A 74 7.60 -10.08 1.31
N HIS A 75 6.49 -9.43 0.96
CA HIS A 75 6.25 -8.03 1.29
C HIS A 75 6.07 -7.79 2.79
N TYR A 76 5.52 -8.76 3.51
CA TYR A 76 5.46 -8.72 4.97
C TYR A 76 6.87 -8.68 5.60
N ALA A 77 7.82 -9.47 5.08
CA ALA A 77 9.19 -9.44 5.57
C ALA A 77 9.87 -8.08 5.32
N LEU A 78 9.62 -7.46 4.16
CA LEU A 78 10.09 -6.11 3.86
C LEU A 78 9.46 -5.06 4.78
N TYR A 79 8.16 -5.14 5.00
CA TYR A 79 7.43 -4.27 5.92
C TYR A 79 7.98 -4.35 7.35
N GLN A 80 8.32 -5.54 7.84
CA GLN A 80 8.92 -5.70 9.17
C GLN A 80 10.31 -5.08 9.24
N LYS A 81 11.16 -5.29 8.23
CA LYS A 81 12.47 -4.61 8.14
C LYS A 81 12.33 -3.09 8.09
N ALA A 82 11.32 -2.59 7.38
CA ALA A 82 11.05 -1.15 7.30
C ALA A 82 10.65 -0.55 8.66
N LYS A 83 10.14 -1.33 9.62
CA LYS A 83 9.92 -0.84 10.99
C LYS A 83 11.22 -0.67 11.77
N GLU A 84 12.26 -1.41 11.42
CA GLU A 84 13.57 -1.40 12.07
C GLU A 84 14.48 -0.29 11.55
N ILE A 85 13.92 0.90 11.26
CA ILE A 85 14.74 2.05 10.86
C ILE A 85 15.79 2.39 11.94
N PRO A 86 17.00 2.83 11.53
CA PRO A 86 18.02 3.33 12.45
C PRO A 86 17.51 4.39 13.43
N THR A 87 18.00 4.33 14.67
CA THR A 87 17.51 5.15 15.79
C THR A 87 17.68 6.65 15.55
N ASP A 88 18.75 7.06 14.90
CA ASP A 88 19.03 8.44 14.49
C ASP A 88 17.98 8.95 13.50
N LEU A 89 17.64 8.16 12.47
CA LEU A 89 16.57 8.50 11.52
C LEU A 89 15.21 8.55 12.21
N ARG A 90 14.94 7.63 13.15
CA ARG A 90 13.70 7.65 13.94
C ARG A 90 13.57 8.92 14.79
N LYS A 91 14.67 9.38 15.41
CA LYS A 91 14.70 10.64 16.17
C LYS A 91 14.44 11.84 15.27
N ALA A 92 15.04 11.87 14.09
CA ALA A 92 14.81 12.92 13.11
C ALA A 92 13.33 12.97 12.67
N GLN A 93 12.73 11.81 12.33
CA GLN A 93 11.31 11.70 12.01
C GLN A 93 10.42 12.21 13.15
N ALA A 94 10.70 11.82 14.40
CA ALA A 94 9.91 12.22 15.55
C ALA A 94 9.97 13.74 15.80
N ARG A 95 11.15 14.36 15.62
CA ARG A 95 11.32 15.82 15.75
C ARG A 95 10.50 16.57 14.71
N VAL A 96 10.60 16.19 13.44
CA VAL A 96 9.85 16.83 12.35
C VAL A 96 8.35 16.66 12.54
N LYS A 97 7.87 15.47 12.88
CA LYS A 97 6.44 15.24 13.16
C LYS A 97 5.91 16.09 14.31
N ARG A 98 6.69 16.27 15.38
CA ARG A 98 6.32 17.18 16.48
C ARG A 98 6.18 18.62 16.00
N GLN A 99 7.15 19.11 15.22
CA GLN A 99 7.11 20.45 14.67
C GLN A 99 5.89 20.67 13.76
N ILE A 100 5.63 19.77 12.81
CA ILE A 100 4.46 19.82 11.94
C ILE A 100 3.17 19.84 12.76
N ASN A 101 3.06 18.99 13.78
CA ASN A 101 1.86 18.95 14.63
C ASN A 101 1.68 20.27 15.39
N THR A 102 2.75 20.86 15.91
CA THR A 102 2.70 22.17 16.58
C THR A 102 2.23 23.25 15.60
N GLU A 103 2.76 23.30 14.38
CA GLU A 103 2.37 24.26 13.35
C GLU A 103 0.91 24.09 12.91
N LEU A 104 0.45 22.84 12.70
CA LEU A 104 -0.94 22.53 12.35
C LEU A 104 -1.93 22.88 13.47
N LEU A 105 -1.52 22.75 14.75
CA LEU A 105 -2.37 23.06 15.90
C LEU A 105 -2.43 24.56 16.21
N HIS A 106 -1.39 25.32 15.87
CA HIS A 106 -1.31 26.75 16.18
C HIS A 106 -1.67 27.67 15.01
N GLY A 107 -1.84 27.14 13.80
CA GLY A 107 -2.20 27.94 12.63
C GLY A 107 -1.01 28.74 12.10
N SER A 108 -0.91 28.84 10.78
CA SER A 108 0.02 29.76 10.14
C SER A 108 -0.48 31.19 10.40
N ASP A 109 0.22 31.94 11.25
CA ASP A 109 0.00 33.38 11.44
C ASP A 109 0.14 34.15 10.10
#